data_AF-A0A1E1WYS6-F1
#
_entry.id   AF-A0A1E1WYS6-F1
#
_cell.length_a   1.000
_cell.length_b   1.000
_cell.length_c   1.000
_cell.angle_alpha   90.00
_cell.angle_beta   90.00
_cell.angle_gamma   90.00
#
_symmetry.space_group_name_H-M   'P 1'
#
loop_
_entity.id
_entity.type
_entity.pdbx_description
1 polymer ?
#
loop_
_entity_poly.entity_id
_entity_poly.type
_entity_poly.pdbx_seq_one_letter_code
_entity_poly.pdbx_strand_id
1 'polypeptide(L)'
;LALVHGGPVAVGFEVYPDFQSYTGGVYQHTTLPRQLGAPFDPFELVTHAVLVVGYGRDAQSGLPFWTVKNSWGPGWGEDGFFRILLGADECGIESLAVEVDPIP
;
A
#
# COMPACT_ATOMS: atom_id res chain seq x y z
N LEU A 1 8.73 -11.67 -1.44
CA LEU A 1 10.11 -12.00 -1.90
C LEU A 1 10.52 -11.14 -3.09
N ALA A 2 9.61 -10.91 -4.04
CA ALA A 2 9.60 -9.84 -5.03
C ALA A 2 10.46 -8.62 -4.68
N LEU A 3 10.04 -7.86 -3.65
CA LEU A 3 10.71 -6.63 -3.23
C LEU A 3 12.18 -6.82 -2.83
N VAL A 4 12.50 -7.94 -2.18
CA VAL A 4 13.84 -8.22 -1.65
C VAL A 4 14.81 -8.63 -2.76
N HIS A 5 14.32 -9.28 -3.82
CA HIS A 5 15.16 -9.84 -4.88
C HIS A 5 15.09 -9.09 -6.22
N GLY A 6 13.93 -8.52 -6.56
CA GLY A 6 13.66 -7.81 -7.81
C GLY A 6 13.59 -6.28 -7.67
N GLY A 7 13.68 -5.75 -6.44
CA GLY A 7 13.57 -4.31 -6.19
C GLY A 7 12.12 -3.82 -6.10
N PRO A 8 11.87 -2.51 -6.27
CA PRO A 8 10.56 -1.91 -6.05
C PRO A 8 9.43 -2.53 -6.88
N VAL A 9 8.26 -2.71 -6.27
CA VAL A 9 7.11 -3.40 -6.88
C VAL A 9 5.97 -2.41 -7.10
N ALA A 10 5.41 -2.39 -8.32
CA ALA A 10 4.23 -1.58 -8.60
C ALA A 10 2.99 -2.22 -7.99
N VAL A 11 2.18 -1.45 -7.29
CA VAL A 11 0.95 -1.94 -6.65
C VAL A 11 -0.21 -0.98 -6.89
N GLY A 12 -1.41 -1.53 -6.79
CA GLY A 12 -2.65 -0.76 -6.75
C GLY A 12 -3.28 -0.79 -5.36
N PHE A 13 -3.92 0.30 -4.93
CA PHE A 13 -4.78 0.33 -3.75
C PHE A 13 -5.96 1.30 -3.94
N GLU A 14 -6.96 1.20 -3.07
CA GLU A 14 -8.08 2.11 -3.02
C GLU A 14 -7.75 3.36 -2.18
N VAL A 15 -7.86 4.54 -2.80
CA VAL A 15 -7.72 5.82 -2.11
C VAL A 15 -9.06 6.29 -1.56
N TYR A 16 -9.08 6.56 -0.26
CA TYR A 16 -10.19 7.18 0.44
C TYR A 16 -9.93 8.68 0.70
N PRO A 17 -10.96 9.50 1.00
CA PRO A 17 -10.79 10.93 1.26
C PRO A 17 -9.85 11.26 2.44
N ASP A 18 -9.80 10.40 3.46
CA ASP A 18 -8.91 10.55 4.62
C ASP A 18 -7.42 10.41 4.23
N PHE A 19 -7.10 9.54 3.28
CA PHE A 19 -5.75 9.36 2.74
C PHE A 19 -5.20 10.65 2.13
N GLN A 20 -6.04 11.47 1.50
CA GLN A 20 -5.60 12.74 0.93
C GLN A 20 -5.03 13.70 1.99
N SER A 21 -5.48 13.55 3.24
CA SER A 21 -5.01 14.33 4.39
C SER A 21 -3.88 13.67 5.19
N TYR A 22 -3.32 12.55 4.71
CA TYR A 22 -2.21 11.86 5.35
C TYR A 22 -0.98 12.76 5.49
N THR A 23 -0.42 12.83 6.70
CA THR A 23 0.81 13.58 7.01
C THR A 23 1.89 12.71 7.68
N GLY A 24 1.56 11.50 8.14
CA GLY A 24 2.52 10.58 8.73
C GLY A 24 1.87 9.44 9.54
N GLY A 25 2.69 8.47 9.92
CA GLY A 25 2.26 7.28 10.69
C GLY A 25 1.94 6.08 9.81
N VAL A 26 1.42 5.00 10.40
CA VAL A 26 0.95 3.84 9.61
C VAL A 26 -0.52 4.06 9.27
N TYR A 27 -0.82 4.32 7.99
CA TYR A 27 -2.18 4.53 7.50
C TYR A 27 -3.01 3.26 7.64
N GLN A 28 -4.24 3.45 8.13
CA GLN A 28 -5.29 2.45 8.25
C GLN A 28 -6.62 3.14 7.97
N HIS A 29 -7.38 2.64 7.00
CA HIS A 29 -8.73 3.09 6.75
C HIS A 29 -9.72 2.33 7.63
N THR A 30 -10.81 2.98 8.02
CA THR A 30 -11.95 2.30 8.65
C THR A 30 -12.65 1.43 7.61
N THR A 31 -12.16 0.21 7.42
CA THR A 31 -12.72 -0.75 6.47
C THR A 31 -14.11 -1.22 6.91
N LEU A 32 -15.01 -1.35 5.93
CA LEU A 32 -16.21 -2.18 6.10
C LEU A 32 -15.77 -3.65 6.00
N PRO A 33 -16.26 -4.55 6.87
CA PRO A 33 -15.88 -5.95 6.79
C PRO A 33 -16.29 -6.57 5.46
N ARG A 34 -15.36 -7.30 4.82
CA ARG A 34 -15.61 -8.11 3.61
C ARG A 34 -16.80 -9.03 3.87
N GLN A 35 -17.80 -8.99 2.99
CA GLN A 35 -18.94 -9.91 3.10
C GLN A 35 -18.46 -11.34 2.86
N LEU A 36 -18.43 -12.15 3.93
CA LEU A 36 -18.15 -13.58 3.86
C LEU A 36 -19.36 -14.32 3.26
N GLY A 37 -19.13 -15.15 2.25
CA GLY A 37 -20.14 -16.08 1.70
C GLY A 37 -20.48 -15.91 0.21
N ALA A 38 -19.87 -14.95 -0.49
CA ALA A 38 -19.93 -14.89 -1.95
C ALA A 38 -19.07 -16.00 -2.61
N PRO A 39 -19.44 -16.49 -3.81
CA PRO A 39 -18.53 -17.30 -4.62
C PRO A 39 -17.20 -16.57 -4.83
N PHE A 40 -16.11 -17.32 -5.02
CA PHE A 40 -14.77 -16.75 -5.19
C PHE A 40 -14.77 -15.71 -6.33
N ASP A 41 -14.60 -14.46 -5.94
CA ASP A 41 -14.37 -13.31 -6.81
C ASP A 41 -13.07 -12.65 -6.35
N PRO A 42 -11.97 -12.77 -7.13
CA PRO A 42 -10.68 -12.20 -6.76
C PRO A 42 -10.60 -10.69 -6.99
N PHE A 43 -11.66 -10.06 -7.52
CA PHE A 43 -11.65 -8.63 -7.79
C PHE A 43 -11.64 -7.83 -6.48
N GLU A 44 -10.65 -6.92 -6.37
CA GLU A 44 -10.59 -5.89 -5.34
C GLU A 44 -10.50 -4.52 -6.03
N LEU A 45 -11.24 -3.54 -5.52
CA LEU A 45 -11.29 -2.21 -6.13
C LEU A 45 -9.95 -1.50 -5.88
N VAL A 46 -9.37 -0.99 -6.97
CA VAL A 46 -8.12 -0.22 -6.96
C VAL A 46 -8.36 1.07 -7.72
N THR A 47 -7.97 2.21 -7.15
CA THR A 47 -8.18 3.53 -7.76
C THR A 47 -6.89 4.32 -7.97
N HIS A 48 -5.77 3.91 -7.37
CA HIS A 48 -4.47 4.58 -7.48
C HIS A 48 -3.31 3.58 -7.56
N ALA A 49 -2.30 3.91 -8.37
CA ALA A 49 -1.12 3.09 -8.57
C ALA A 49 0.12 3.76 -7.96
N VAL A 50 0.89 2.98 -7.21
CA VAL A 50 2.05 3.44 -6.41
C VAL A 50 3.15 2.40 -6.43
N LEU A 51 4.30 2.71 -5.81
CA LEU A 51 5.47 1.85 -5.81
C LEU A 51 5.88 1.47 -4.38
N VAL A 52 5.78 0.20 -4.03
CA VAL A 52 6.32 -0.33 -2.77
C VAL A 52 7.84 -0.40 -2.88
N VAL A 53 8.53 0.21 -1.91
CA VAL A 53 10.00 0.31 -1.89
C VAL A 53 10.64 -0.30 -0.64
N GLY A 54 9.85 -0.63 0.38
CA GLY A 54 10.35 -1.17 1.64
C GLY A 54 9.22 -1.67 2.53
N TYR A 55 9.60 -2.26 3.66
CA TYR A 55 8.69 -2.63 4.74
C TYR A 55 9.39 -2.50 6.08
N GLY A 56 8.63 -2.46 7.15
CA GLY A 56 9.19 -2.34 8.49
C GLY A 56 8.15 -2.54 9.59
N ARG A 57 8.56 -2.21 10.80
CA ARG A 57 7.70 -2.18 11.98
C ARG A 57 7.87 -0.85 12.66
N ASP A 58 6.78 -0.13 12.86
CA ASP A 58 6.82 1.19 13.47
C ASP A 58 7.22 1.04 14.94
N ALA A 59 8.24 1.80 15.36
CA ALA A 59 8.82 1.62 16.69
C ALA A 59 7.89 2.11 17.82
N GLN A 60 6.95 3.01 17.53
CA GLN A 60 6.06 3.61 18.52
C GLN A 60 4.79 2.78 18.69
N SER A 61 4.14 2.43 17.59
CA SER A 61 2.89 1.66 17.58
C SER A 61 3.09 0.15 17.56
N GLY A 62 4.27 -0.32 17.12
CA GLY A 62 4.52 -1.73 16.84
C GLY A 62 3.81 -2.26 15.59
N LEU A 63 3.17 -1.42 14.79
CA LEU A 63 2.44 -1.86 13.61
C LEU A 63 3.41 -2.22 12.46
N PRO A 64 3.21 -3.35 11.78
CA PRO A 64 3.92 -3.65 10.55
C PRO A 64 3.44 -2.74 9.42
N PHE A 65 4.34 -2.28 8.55
CA PHE A 65 3.99 -1.40 7.44
C PHE A 65 4.75 -1.71 6.14
N TRP A 66 4.14 -1.35 5.01
CA TRP A 66 4.83 -1.10 3.74
C TRP A 66 5.30 0.35 3.69
N THR A 67 6.50 0.60 3.17
CA THR A 67 6.96 1.94 2.75
C THR A 67 6.68 2.09 1.26
N VAL A 68 5.92 3.12 0.91
CA VAL A 68 5.38 3.29 -0.42
C VAL A 68 5.73 4.68 -0.95
N LYS A 69 6.28 4.73 -2.16
CA LYS A 69 6.55 5.97 -2.89
C LYS A 69 5.29 6.41 -3.60
N ASN A 70 4.80 7.61 -3.27
CA ASN A 70 3.67 8.23 -3.96
C ASN A 70 4.15 9.10 -5.15
N SER A 71 3.20 9.61 -5.92
CA SER A 71 3.43 10.42 -7.13
C SER A 71 2.83 11.84 -7.02
N TRP A 72 2.47 12.30 -5.82
CA TRP A 72 1.87 13.63 -5.56
C TRP A 72 2.89 14.70 -5.15
N GLY A 73 4.18 14.44 -5.40
CA GLY A 73 5.29 15.34 -5.08
C GLY A 73 5.80 15.20 -3.65
N PRO A 74 6.99 15.77 -3.36
CA PRO A 74 7.68 15.56 -2.09
C PRO A 74 7.05 16.31 -0.90
N GLY A 75 6.19 17.30 -1.14
CA GLY A 75 5.52 18.04 -0.07
C GLY A 75 4.33 17.30 0.56
N TRP A 76 3.99 16.12 0.04
CA TRP A 76 2.88 15.31 0.53
C TRP A 76 3.37 14.17 1.41
N GLY A 77 2.66 13.87 2.51
CA GLY A 77 3.00 12.77 3.40
C GLY A 77 4.39 12.90 4.02
N GLU A 78 5.14 11.81 4.01
CA GLU A 78 6.49 11.70 4.55
C GLU A 78 7.51 11.89 3.42
N ASP A 79 7.75 13.14 3.02
CA ASP A 79 8.65 13.50 1.91
C ASP A 79 8.27 12.86 0.56
N GLY A 80 6.98 12.75 0.27
CA GLY A 80 6.42 12.08 -0.92
C GLY A 80 6.18 10.58 -0.75
N PHE A 81 6.44 10.05 0.45
CA PHE A 81 6.18 8.66 0.81
C PHE A 81 5.03 8.56 1.82
N PHE A 82 4.55 7.33 1.99
CA PHE A 82 3.64 6.99 3.07
C PHE A 82 3.92 5.59 3.57
N ARG A 83 3.40 5.31 4.77
CA ARG A 83 3.38 3.99 5.36
C ARG A 83 1.94 3.52 5.50
N ILE A 84 1.69 2.28 5.14
CA ILE A 84 0.36 1.64 5.17
C ILE A 84 0.48 0.27 5.79
N LEU A 85 -0.57 -0.16 6.50
CA LEU A 85 -0.58 -1.42 7.24
C LEU A 85 -0.24 -2.61 6.35
N LEU A 86 0.72 -3.41 6.83
CA LEU A 86 1.19 -4.64 6.17
C LEU A 86 0.49 -5.87 6.77
N GLY A 87 0.08 -6.81 5.93
CA GLY A 87 -0.42 -8.14 6.30
C GLY A 87 -1.93 -8.21 6.57
N ALA A 88 -2.67 -7.15 6.22
CA ALA A 88 -4.12 -7.08 6.36
C ALA A 88 -4.82 -6.72 5.05
N ASP A 89 -4.10 -6.70 3.92
CA ASP A 89 -4.57 -6.20 2.63
C ASP A 89 -5.26 -4.83 2.74
N GLU A 90 -4.63 -3.92 3.49
CA GLU A 90 -5.18 -2.60 3.78
C GLU A 90 -5.45 -1.84 2.48
N CYS A 91 -6.71 -1.44 2.29
CA CYS A 91 -7.18 -0.83 1.05
C CYS A 91 -6.86 -1.62 -0.24
N GLY A 92 -6.71 -2.95 -0.14
CA GLY A 92 -6.38 -3.81 -1.28
C GLY A 92 -4.93 -3.69 -1.75
N ILE A 93 -4.00 -3.12 -0.98
CA ILE A 93 -2.63 -2.89 -1.45
C ILE A 93 -1.84 -4.18 -1.75
N GLU A 94 -2.28 -5.32 -1.22
CA GLU A 94 -1.66 -6.64 -1.40
C GLU A 94 -2.39 -7.46 -2.50
N SER A 95 -3.46 -6.91 -3.09
CA SER A 95 -4.33 -7.59 -4.06
C SER A 95 -3.80 -7.57 -5.50
N LEU A 96 -3.06 -6.53 -5.90
CA LEU A 96 -2.56 -6.36 -7.28
C LEU A 96 -1.11 -5.84 -7.29
N ALA A 97 -0.17 -6.75 -7.07
CA ALA A 97 1.26 -6.50 -7.22
C ALA A 97 1.75 -6.89 -8.62
N VAL A 98 2.53 -6.00 -9.26
CA VAL A 98 3.10 -6.19 -10.60
C VAL A 98 4.62 -5.98 -10.57
N GLU A 99 5.35 -6.99 -11.01
CA GLU A 99 6.80 -6.99 -11.16
C GLU A 99 7.18 -6.86 -12.64
N VAL A 100 8.30 -6.18 -12.92
CA VAL A 100 8.84 -6.03 -14.26
C VAL A 100 10.37 -6.14 -14.19
N ASP A 101 10.94 -6.98 -15.05
CA ASP A 101 12.40 -7.11 -15.22
C ASP A 101 12.86 -6.27 -16.43
N PRO A 102 13.37 -5.04 -16.24
CA PRO A 102 13.84 -4.21 -17.34
C PRO A 102 15.15 -4.74 -17.93
N ILE A 103 15.30 -4.59 -19.24
CA ILE A 103 16.60 -4.79 -19.92
C ILE A 103 17.37 -3.46 -19.80
N PRO A 104 18.54 -3.43 -19.13
CA PRO A 104 19.31 -2.20 -18.91
C PRO A 104 19.86 -1.54 -20.17
#